data_AF-A0A8H3DH29-F1
#
_entry.id   AF-A0A8H3DH29-F1
#
_cell.length_a   1.000
_cell.length_b   1.000
_cell.length_c   1.000
_cell.angle_alpha   90.00
_cell.angle_beta   90.00
_cell.angle_gamma   90.00
#
_symmetry.space_group_name_H-M   'P 1'
#
loop_
_entity.id
_entity.type
_entity.pdbx_description
1 polymer ?
#
loop_
_entity_poly.entity_id
_entity_poly.type
_entity_poly.pdbx_seq_one_letter_code
_entity_poly.pdbx_strand_id
1 'polypeptide(L)'
;MNVEQKLATGKEKKAAGDECFRSGDYKGALRAYHEAGLYLNGLDKSLLPALTGGAAPEPEAKPGAPQPKTEADELLEKIWTNMAACHLKGGNYKRVIELADKALKKNENNSKAKYRKAKAFAAQGYTEKAIDILEDLLKQDPNDAAMKKDLEDIKAKQAAIEKKGMSKFKGMYNRPPKEDKSEAAEDKVEEIKSPGVAASS
;
A
#
# COMPACT_ATOMS: atom_id res chain seq x y z
N MET A 1 -34.32 9.17 -3.80
CA MET A 1 -33.60 9.25 -2.51
C MET A 1 -33.04 10.65 -2.36
N ASN A 2 -33.43 11.36 -1.29
CA ASN A 2 -32.90 12.69 -0.98
C ASN A 2 -31.45 12.63 -0.48
N VAL A 3 -30.72 13.74 -0.64
CA VAL A 3 -29.31 13.87 -0.20
C VAL A 3 -29.15 13.59 1.30
N GLU A 4 -30.06 14.10 2.12
CA GLU A 4 -30.07 13.91 3.57
C GLU A 4 -30.29 12.44 3.97
N GLN A 5 -31.19 11.74 3.27
CA GLN A 5 -31.45 10.31 3.50
C GLN A 5 -30.23 9.45 3.18
N LYS A 6 -29.52 9.76 2.08
CA LYS A 6 -28.28 9.08 1.71
C LYS A 6 -27.17 9.31 2.74
N LEU A 7 -27.04 10.53 3.25
CA LEU A 7 -26.08 10.87 4.29
C LEU A 7 -26.40 10.14 5.61
N ALA A 8 -27.68 10.11 6.01
CA ALA A 8 -28.14 9.37 7.19
C ALA A 8 -27.87 7.87 7.06
N THR A 9 -28.20 7.27 5.91
CA THR A 9 -27.93 5.86 5.62
C THR A 9 -26.41 5.58 5.66
N GLY A 10 -25.59 6.47 5.11
CA GLY A 10 -24.12 6.36 5.17
C GLY A 10 -23.60 6.39 6.61
N LYS A 11 -24.13 7.27 7.47
CA LYS A 11 -23.78 7.35 8.90
C LYS A 11 -24.18 6.06 9.64
N GLU A 12 -25.36 5.52 9.37
CA GLU A 12 -25.85 4.26 9.95
C GLU A 12 -24.97 3.06 9.54
N LYS A 13 -24.66 2.93 8.25
CA LYS A 13 -23.80 1.85 7.74
C LYS A 13 -22.38 1.94 8.28
N LYS A 14 -21.84 3.15 8.47
CA LYS A 14 -20.57 3.35 9.17
C LYS A 14 -20.66 2.85 10.61
N ALA A 15 -21.73 3.16 11.35
CA ALA A 15 -21.91 2.72 12.73
C ALA A 15 -21.99 1.19 12.82
N ALA A 16 -22.72 0.53 11.92
CA ALA A 16 -22.77 -0.92 11.81
C ALA A 16 -21.37 -1.52 11.53
N GLY A 17 -20.57 -0.87 10.68
CA GLY A 17 -19.18 -1.26 10.45
C GLY A 17 -18.28 -1.09 11.67
N ASP A 18 -18.46 -0.03 12.45
CA ASP A 18 -17.74 0.21 13.71
C ASP A 18 -18.10 -0.88 14.76
N GLU A 19 -19.36 -1.32 14.80
CA GLU A 19 -19.81 -2.43 15.65
C GLU A 19 -19.20 -3.77 15.23
N CYS A 20 -19.24 -4.10 13.93
CA CYS A 20 -18.59 -5.31 13.40
C CYS A 20 -17.07 -5.30 13.65
N PHE A 21 -16.44 -4.12 13.61
CA PHE A 21 -15.02 -3.99 13.94
C PHE A 21 -14.73 -4.30 15.42
N ARG A 22 -15.62 -3.87 16.33
CA ARG A 22 -15.51 -4.18 17.76
C ARG A 22 -15.78 -5.65 18.06
N SER A 23 -16.70 -6.29 17.34
CA SER A 23 -16.98 -7.73 17.48
C SER A 23 -15.89 -8.63 16.87
N GLY A 24 -14.93 -8.05 16.15
CA GLY A 24 -13.83 -8.78 15.50
C GLY A 24 -14.18 -9.33 14.10
N ASP A 25 -15.40 -9.11 13.61
CA ASP A 25 -15.75 -9.44 12.23
C ASP A 25 -15.28 -8.34 11.26
N TYR A 26 -14.01 -8.42 10.90
CA TYR A 26 -13.39 -7.49 9.95
C TYR A 26 -13.98 -7.60 8.53
N LYS A 27 -14.51 -8.77 8.15
CA LYS A 27 -15.08 -8.97 6.80
C LYS A 27 -16.46 -8.32 6.71
N GLY A 28 -17.30 -8.51 7.74
CA GLY A 28 -18.57 -7.80 7.89
C GLY A 28 -18.38 -6.29 7.96
N ALA A 29 -17.39 -5.83 8.74
CA ALA A 29 -17.04 -4.42 8.83
C ALA A 29 -16.69 -3.82 7.46
N LEU A 30 -15.84 -4.50 6.67
CA LEU A 30 -15.47 -4.05 5.32
C LEU A 30 -16.68 -3.94 4.38
N ARG A 31 -17.63 -4.88 4.46
CA ARG A 31 -18.87 -4.80 3.66
C ARG A 31 -19.70 -3.58 4.05
N ALA A 32 -19.93 -3.37 5.34
CA ALA A 32 -20.69 -2.22 5.84
C ALA A 32 -20.03 -0.87 5.47
N TYR A 33 -18.69 -0.80 5.54
CA TYR A 33 -17.94 0.38 5.10
C TYR A 33 -18.00 0.60 3.58
N HIS A 34 -17.96 -0.47 2.78
CA HIS A 34 -18.14 -0.37 1.33
C HIS A 34 -19.54 0.16 0.98
N GLU A 35 -20.58 -0.38 1.63
CA GLU A 35 -21.96 0.10 1.46
C GLU A 35 -22.06 1.58 1.83
N ALA A 36 -21.55 1.98 3.00
CA ALA A 36 -21.49 3.38 3.43
C ALA A 36 -20.79 4.26 2.38
N GLY A 37 -19.66 3.78 1.86
CA GLY A 37 -18.91 4.44 0.80
C GLY A 37 -19.71 4.60 -0.49
N LEU A 38 -20.52 3.62 -0.90
CA LEU A 38 -21.36 3.72 -2.10
C LEU A 38 -22.45 4.79 -1.95
N TYR A 39 -23.11 4.87 -0.79
CA TYR A 39 -24.13 5.90 -0.54
C TYR A 39 -23.53 7.30 -0.47
N LEU A 40 -22.32 7.43 0.08
CA LEU A 40 -21.61 8.71 0.19
C LEU A 40 -20.89 9.11 -1.11
N ASN A 41 -20.38 8.17 -1.90
CA ASN A 41 -19.75 8.44 -3.19
C ASN A 41 -20.79 8.64 -4.30
N GLY A 42 -22.01 8.09 -4.14
CA GLY A 42 -23.18 8.47 -4.94
C GLY A 42 -23.78 9.85 -4.58
N LEU A 43 -23.19 10.54 -3.59
CA LEU A 43 -23.33 11.98 -3.35
C LEU A 43 -22.15 12.77 -3.93
N ASP A 44 -21.10 12.11 -4.41
CA ASP A 44 -19.97 12.78 -5.02
C ASP A 44 -20.48 13.53 -6.24
N LYS A 45 -20.23 14.84 -6.21
CA LYS A 45 -20.68 15.83 -7.18
C LYS A 45 -20.25 15.46 -8.62
N SER A 46 -19.25 14.59 -8.76
CA SER A 46 -18.78 14.04 -10.03
C SER A 46 -19.75 13.06 -10.72
N LEU A 47 -20.64 12.37 -9.99
CA LEU A 47 -21.55 11.35 -10.56
C LEU A 47 -23.01 11.82 -10.69
N LEU A 48 -23.36 12.93 -10.04
CA LEU A 48 -24.68 13.57 -10.14
C LEU A 48 -25.06 13.96 -11.58
N PRO A 49 -24.18 14.56 -12.40
CA PRO A 49 -24.52 14.95 -13.79
C PRO A 49 -24.82 13.74 -14.68
N ALA A 50 -24.12 12.62 -14.46
CA ALA A 50 -24.29 11.39 -15.23
C ALA A 50 -25.63 10.69 -14.97
N LEU A 51 -26.25 10.90 -13.80
CA LEU A 51 -27.55 10.33 -13.46
C LEU A 51 -28.75 11.22 -13.84
N THR A 52 -28.56 12.54 -13.98
CA THR A 52 -29.65 13.48 -14.27
C THR A 52 -29.72 13.90 -15.74
N GLY A 53 -28.92 13.27 -16.63
CA GLY A 53 -28.87 13.63 -18.05
C GLY A 53 -28.34 15.04 -18.31
N GLY A 54 -27.74 15.67 -17.30
CA GLY A 54 -27.05 16.95 -17.45
C GLY A 54 -25.69 16.73 -18.07
N ALA A 55 -25.29 17.63 -18.97
CA ALA A 55 -23.93 17.65 -19.50
C ALA A 55 -22.93 17.47 -18.34
N ALA A 56 -22.01 16.52 -18.51
CA ALA A 56 -20.86 16.42 -17.62
C ALA A 56 -20.27 17.84 -17.53
N PRO A 57 -20.09 18.41 -16.33
CA PRO A 57 -19.24 19.58 -16.25
C PRO A 57 -17.92 19.15 -16.87
N GLU A 58 -17.50 19.88 -17.89
CA GLU A 58 -16.17 19.78 -18.47
C GLU A 58 -15.15 19.69 -17.33
N PRO A 59 -14.00 19.03 -17.53
CA PRO A 59 -13.00 18.81 -16.49
C PRO A 59 -12.30 20.13 -16.15
N GLU A 60 -13.02 21.06 -15.53
CA GLU A 60 -12.51 22.29 -14.94
C GLU A 60 -12.30 22.13 -13.44
N ALA A 61 -11.90 20.93 -13.00
CA ALA A 61 -11.28 20.78 -11.69
C ALA A 61 -9.77 20.92 -11.88
N LYS A 62 -9.27 22.17 -11.82
CA LYS A 62 -7.84 22.43 -11.60
C LYS A 62 -7.36 21.54 -10.45
N PRO A 63 -6.30 20.73 -10.64
CA PRO A 63 -5.72 19.94 -9.55
C PRO A 63 -5.08 20.90 -8.55
N GLY A 64 -5.84 21.32 -7.53
CA GLY A 64 -5.33 22.24 -6.49
C GLY A 64 -6.33 23.22 -5.88
N ALA A 65 -7.62 23.23 -6.25
CA ALA A 65 -8.60 24.06 -5.56
C ALA A 65 -9.14 23.34 -4.30
N PRO A 66 -9.11 23.94 -3.10
CA PRO A 66 -9.73 23.37 -1.92
C PRO A 66 -11.24 23.34 -2.11
N GLN A 67 -11.77 22.16 -2.42
CA GLN A 67 -13.22 21.94 -2.43
C GLN A 67 -13.73 22.11 -0.99
N PRO A 68 -14.88 22.76 -0.77
CA PRO A 68 -15.44 22.89 0.57
C PRO A 68 -15.62 21.48 1.13
N LYS A 69 -14.91 21.16 2.22
CA LYS A 69 -15.02 19.86 2.91
C LYS A 69 -16.48 19.65 3.26
N THR A 70 -17.17 18.78 2.53
CA THR A 70 -18.56 18.47 2.84
C THR A 70 -18.62 17.47 3.97
N GLU A 71 -19.73 17.41 4.71
CA GLU A 71 -19.92 16.37 5.74
C GLU A 71 -19.71 14.95 5.17
N ALA A 72 -20.02 14.74 3.89
CA ALA A 72 -19.79 13.47 3.21
C ALA A 72 -18.30 13.15 3.03
N ASP A 73 -17.46 14.15 2.73
CA ASP A 73 -16.01 13.99 2.61
C ASP A 73 -15.38 13.60 3.95
N GLU A 74 -15.79 14.24 5.03
CA GLU A 74 -15.32 13.91 6.38
C GLU A 74 -15.71 12.47 6.79
N LEU A 75 -16.94 12.07 6.46
CA LEU A 75 -17.39 10.70 6.71
C LEU A 75 -16.61 9.69 5.86
N LEU A 76 -16.36 9.99 4.58
CA LEU A 76 -15.56 9.15 3.70
C LEU A 76 -14.13 9.01 4.20
N GLU A 77 -13.52 10.09 4.68
CA GLU A 77 -12.20 10.07 5.33
C GLU A 77 -12.17 9.06 6.48
N LYS A 78 -13.20 9.07 7.33
CA LYS A 78 -13.30 8.21 8.51
C LYS A 78 -13.52 6.76 8.10
N ILE A 79 -14.38 6.53 7.11
CA ILE A 79 -14.66 5.20 6.56
C ILE A 79 -13.39 4.59 5.95
N TRP A 80 -12.68 5.29 5.08
CA TRP A 80 -11.44 4.77 4.49
C TRP A 80 -10.36 4.54 5.55
N THR A 81 -10.27 5.42 6.54
CA THR A 81 -9.37 5.26 7.68
C THR A 81 -9.70 3.97 8.44
N ASN A 82 -10.99 3.68 8.72
CA ASN A 82 -11.41 2.45 9.41
C ASN A 82 -11.28 1.19 8.56
N MET A 83 -11.55 1.26 7.25
CA MET A 83 -11.26 0.16 6.32
C MET A 83 -9.77 -0.17 6.28
N ALA A 84 -8.90 0.84 6.30
CA ALA A 84 -7.46 0.65 6.39
C ALA A 84 -7.07 -0.10 7.68
N ALA A 85 -7.75 0.16 8.80
CA ALA A 85 -7.56 -0.60 10.04
C ALA A 85 -7.96 -2.08 9.90
N CYS A 86 -9.09 -2.35 9.22
CA CYS A 86 -9.55 -3.72 8.96
C CYS A 86 -8.54 -4.49 8.08
N HIS A 87 -8.06 -3.86 7.00
CA HIS A 87 -7.06 -4.46 6.12
C HIS A 87 -5.70 -4.65 6.81
N LEU A 88 -5.32 -3.77 7.73
CA LEU A 88 -4.11 -3.91 8.53
C LEU A 88 -4.17 -5.16 9.41
N LYS A 89 -5.33 -5.45 10.01
CA LYS A 89 -5.58 -6.70 10.76
C LYS A 89 -5.57 -7.93 9.86
N GLY A 90 -6.05 -7.80 8.63
CA GLY A 90 -6.04 -8.86 7.62
C GLY A 90 -4.71 -9.04 6.87
N GLY A 91 -3.65 -8.30 7.20
CA GLY A 91 -2.34 -8.39 6.53
C GLY A 91 -2.29 -7.85 5.09
N ASN A 92 -3.34 -7.15 4.65
CA ASN A 92 -3.46 -6.65 3.28
C ASN A 92 -2.81 -5.27 3.13
N TYR A 93 -1.49 -5.18 3.33
CA TYR A 93 -0.77 -3.90 3.47
C TYR A 93 -0.85 -2.99 2.23
N LYS A 94 -0.87 -3.55 1.01
CA LYS A 94 -1.04 -2.75 -0.21
C LYS A 94 -2.35 -1.96 -0.20
N ARG A 95 -3.44 -2.61 0.20
CA ARG A 95 -4.76 -1.99 0.27
C ARG A 95 -4.84 -0.94 1.38
N VAL A 96 -4.13 -1.15 2.49
CA VAL A 96 -4.02 -0.14 3.57
C VAL A 96 -3.42 1.15 3.05
N ILE A 97 -2.35 1.09 2.25
CA ILE A 97 -1.70 2.27 1.67
C ILE A 97 -2.67 3.01 0.74
N GLU A 98 -3.32 2.29 -0.17
CA GLU A 98 -4.29 2.89 -1.10
C GLU A 98 -5.45 3.59 -0.38
N LEU A 99 -5.99 2.96 0.68
CA LEU A 99 -7.08 3.54 1.47
C LEU A 99 -6.62 4.72 2.31
N ALA A 100 -5.41 4.65 2.87
CA ALA A 100 -4.82 5.76 3.59
C ALA A 100 -4.56 6.95 2.64
N ASP A 101 -4.07 6.72 1.42
CA ASP A 101 -3.89 7.77 0.43
C ASP A 101 -5.21 8.42 0.02
N LYS A 102 -6.28 7.63 -0.12
CA LYS A 102 -7.62 8.18 -0.35
C LYS A 102 -8.09 9.05 0.83
N ALA A 103 -7.88 8.59 2.07
CA ALA A 103 -8.19 9.38 3.25
C ALA A 103 -7.39 10.68 3.34
N LEU A 104 -6.09 10.63 3.02
CA LEU A 104 -5.22 11.80 3.02
C LEU A 104 -5.58 12.80 1.92
N LYS A 105 -6.06 12.35 0.76
CA LYS A 105 -6.58 13.23 -0.30
C LYS A 105 -7.78 14.07 0.14
N LYS A 106 -8.59 13.58 1.08
CA LYS A 106 -9.71 14.35 1.66
C LYS A 106 -9.27 15.16 2.87
N ASN A 107 -8.38 14.59 3.68
CA ASN A 107 -7.85 15.24 4.87
C ASN A 107 -6.38 14.88 5.09
N GLU A 108 -5.50 15.75 4.62
CA GLU A 108 -4.04 15.58 4.69
C GLU A 108 -3.52 15.57 6.14
N ASN A 109 -4.26 16.17 7.07
CA ASN A 109 -3.93 16.27 8.49
C ASN A 109 -4.46 15.08 9.31
N ASN A 110 -4.98 14.03 8.68
CA ASN A 110 -5.46 12.85 9.41
C ASN A 110 -4.30 11.98 9.93
N SER A 111 -3.92 12.22 11.18
CA SER A 111 -2.84 11.49 11.86
C SER A 111 -3.06 9.98 11.90
N LYS A 112 -4.32 9.52 12.04
CA LYS A 112 -4.65 8.08 12.09
C LYS A 112 -4.42 7.40 10.72
N ALA A 113 -4.72 8.09 9.63
CA ALA A 113 -4.47 7.59 8.28
C ALA A 113 -2.96 7.49 7.99
N LYS A 114 -2.20 8.56 8.30
CA LYS A 114 -0.73 8.56 8.20
C LYS A 114 -0.10 7.42 9.02
N TYR A 115 -0.54 7.24 10.26
CA TYR A 115 -0.02 6.19 11.14
C TYR A 115 -0.26 4.79 10.56
N ARG A 116 -1.49 4.52 10.08
CA ARG A 116 -1.82 3.22 9.47
C ARG A 116 -1.01 2.97 8.20
N LYS A 117 -0.75 4.01 7.41
CA LYS A 117 0.15 3.96 6.24
C LYS A 117 1.58 3.62 6.64
N ALA A 118 2.12 4.24 7.70
CA ALA A 118 3.45 3.93 8.22
C ALA A 118 3.57 2.45 8.66
N LYS A 119 2.60 1.93 9.42
CA LYS A 119 2.58 0.51 9.80
C LYS A 119 2.54 -0.42 8.59
N ALA A 120 1.79 -0.07 7.55
CA ALA A 120 1.73 -0.87 6.32
C ALA A 120 3.04 -0.83 5.53
N PHE A 121 3.75 0.29 5.49
CA PHE A 121 5.09 0.38 4.90
C PHE A 121 6.12 -0.45 5.66
N ALA A 122 6.12 -0.34 7.00
CA ALA A 122 6.99 -1.14 7.86
C ALA A 122 6.78 -2.64 7.64
N ALA A 123 5.52 -3.09 7.51
CA ALA A 123 5.20 -4.49 7.24
C ALA A 123 5.60 -4.95 5.84
N GLN A 124 5.67 -4.05 4.86
CA GLN A 124 6.18 -4.35 3.51
C GLN A 124 7.70 -4.29 3.40
N GLY A 125 8.41 -3.93 4.48
CA GLY A 125 9.86 -3.78 4.49
C GLY A 125 10.38 -2.39 4.09
N TYR A 126 9.48 -1.44 3.79
CA TYR A 126 9.84 -0.04 3.55
C TYR A 126 9.99 0.70 4.89
N THR A 127 10.97 0.31 5.70
CA THR A 127 11.16 0.84 7.06
C THR A 127 11.53 2.32 7.07
N GLU A 128 12.35 2.78 6.12
CA GLU A 128 12.76 4.19 5.99
C GLU A 128 11.54 5.11 5.86
N LYS A 129 10.68 4.84 4.87
CA LYS A 129 9.44 5.60 4.66
C LYS A 129 8.50 5.54 5.86
N ALA A 130 8.48 4.42 6.60
CA ALA A 130 7.67 4.30 7.80
C ALA A 130 8.19 5.18 8.94
N ILE A 131 9.52 5.26 9.10
CA ILE A 131 10.17 6.11 10.10
C ILE A 131 9.90 7.58 9.78
N ASP A 132 10.09 8.03 8.54
CA ASP A 132 9.84 9.42 8.15
C ASP A 132 8.43 9.88 8.52
N ILE A 133 7.42 9.04 8.22
CA ILE A 133 6.02 9.32 8.52
C ILE A 133 5.78 9.35 10.04
N LEU A 134 6.37 8.44 10.80
CA LEU A 134 6.21 8.40 12.26
C LEU A 134 6.91 9.59 12.94
N GLU A 135 8.05 10.04 12.41
CA GLU A 135 8.76 11.22 12.90
C GLU A 135 7.98 12.51 12.60
N ASP A 136 7.37 12.63 11.41
CA ASP A 136 6.43 13.72 11.10
C ASP A 136 5.24 13.74 12.08
N LEU A 137 4.65 12.57 12.36
CA LEU A 137 3.56 12.45 13.31
C LEU A 137 3.96 12.79 14.74
N LEU A 138 5.14 12.37 15.19
CA LEU A 138 5.65 12.68 16.53
C LEU A 138 6.03 14.16 16.70
N LYS A 139 6.37 14.86 15.61
CA LYS A 139 6.53 16.32 15.66
C LYS A 139 5.19 17.03 15.89
N GLN A 140 4.11 16.49 15.34
CA GLN A 140 2.75 17.01 15.53
C GLN A 140 2.17 16.62 16.90
N ASP A 141 2.38 15.37 17.33
CA ASP A 141 1.81 14.81 18.55
C ASP A 141 2.91 14.07 19.36
N PRO A 142 3.75 14.82 20.11
CA PRO A 142 4.94 14.28 20.76
C PRO A 142 4.66 13.39 21.97
N ASN A 143 3.40 13.30 22.42
CA ASN A 143 3.02 12.54 23.61
C ASN A 143 2.47 11.14 23.30
N ASP A 144 2.36 10.76 22.02
CA ASP A 144 1.87 9.42 21.68
C ASP A 144 2.95 8.35 21.94
N ALA A 145 2.82 7.68 23.09
CA ALA A 145 3.72 6.59 23.50
C ALA A 145 3.66 5.39 22.55
N ALA A 146 2.53 5.14 21.88
CA ALA A 146 2.41 4.03 20.93
C ALA A 146 3.22 4.33 19.65
N MET A 147 3.22 5.58 19.18
CA MET A 147 4.06 6.00 18.04
C MET A 147 5.55 5.84 18.34
N LYS A 148 6.00 6.27 19.53
CA LYS A 148 7.41 6.16 19.94
C LYS A 148 7.86 4.71 19.96
N LYS A 149 7.06 3.84 20.58
CA LYS A 149 7.36 2.41 20.63
C LYS A 149 7.42 1.78 19.24
N ASP A 150 6.44 2.07 18.38
CA ASP A 150 6.43 1.57 17.01
C ASP A 150 7.65 2.07 16.22
N LEU A 151 8.07 3.31 16.42
CA LEU A 151 9.26 3.88 15.78
C LEU A 151 10.54 3.17 16.23
N GLU A 152 10.71 2.92 17.54
CA GLU A 152 11.85 2.15 18.06
C GLU A 152 11.87 0.73 17.50
N ASP A 153 10.71 0.05 17.47
CA ASP A 153 10.58 -1.30 16.91
C ASP A 153 10.95 -1.35 15.41
N ILE A 154 10.57 -0.33 14.64
CA ILE A 154 10.89 -0.24 13.21
C ILE A 154 12.38 0.08 12.99
N LYS A 155 12.97 1.00 13.78
CA LYS A 155 14.40 1.31 13.73
C LYS A 155 15.25 0.08 14.08
N ALA A 156 14.87 -0.67 15.11
CA ALA A 156 15.53 -1.91 15.47
C ALA A 156 15.48 -2.95 14.35
N LYS A 157 14.33 -3.09 13.67
CA LYS A 157 14.19 -3.97 12.49
C LYS A 157 15.08 -3.51 11.34
N GLN A 158 15.17 -2.21 11.06
CA GLN A 158 16.02 -1.67 10.02
C GLN A 158 17.50 -1.97 10.28
N ALA A 159 18.00 -1.65 11.48
CA ALA A 159 19.38 -1.94 11.86
C ALA A 159 19.71 -3.44 11.76
N ALA A 160 18.76 -4.31 12.09
CA ALA A 160 18.93 -5.76 11.92
C ALA A 160 19.00 -6.19 10.44
N ILE A 161 18.22 -5.56 9.57
CA ILE A 161 18.26 -5.80 8.12
C ILE A 161 19.59 -5.32 7.54
N GLU A 162 20.05 -4.12 7.90
CA GLU A 162 21.31 -3.55 7.45
C GLU A 162 22.51 -4.39 7.92
N LYS A 163 22.52 -4.82 9.19
CA LYS A 163 23.57 -5.71 9.71
C LYS A 163 23.63 -7.04 8.96
N LYS A 164 22.47 -7.62 8.64
CA LYS A 164 22.38 -8.84 7.82
C LYS A 164 22.83 -8.59 6.38
N GLY A 165 22.46 -7.45 5.79
CA GLY A 165 22.91 -7.03 4.46
C GLY A 165 24.43 -6.86 4.39
N MET A 166 25.00 -6.16 5.37
CA MET A 166 26.45 -5.92 5.45
C MET A 166 27.24 -7.21 5.70
N SER A 167 26.71 -8.13 6.51
CA SER A 167 27.33 -9.45 6.70
C SER A 167 27.36 -10.27 5.41
N LYS A 168 26.26 -10.28 4.62
CA LYS A 168 26.21 -10.94 3.31
C LYS A 168 27.15 -10.29 2.30
N PHE A 169 27.20 -8.96 2.27
CA PHE A 169 28.10 -8.21 1.39
C PHE A 169 29.57 -8.50 1.69
N LYS A 170 29.96 -8.50 2.98
CA LYS A 170 31.32 -8.85 3.41
C LYS A 170 31.70 -10.28 3.01
N GLY A 171 30.76 -11.24 3.15
CA GLY A 171 30.97 -12.62 2.70
C GLY A 171 31.13 -12.77 1.18
N MET A 172 30.42 -11.96 0.39
CA MET A 172 30.57 -11.91 -1.08
C MET A 172 31.92 -11.30 -1.48
N TYR A 173 32.33 -10.20 -0.84
CA TYR A 173 33.58 -9.49 -1.16
C TYR A 173 34.83 -10.29 -0.78
N ASN A 174 34.77 -11.08 0.31
CA ASN A 174 35.86 -11.97 0.71
C ASN A 174 35.88 -13.31 -0.03
N ARG A 175 34.94 -13.57 -0.95
CA ARG A 175 34.94 -14.81 -1.73
C ARG A 175 35.92 -14.65 -2.90
N PRO A 176 36.98 -15.47 -2.98
CA PRO A 176 37.89 -15.43 -4.11
C PRO A 176 37.11 -15.75 -5.40
N PRO A 177 37.48 -15.15 -6.55
CA PRO A 177 36.89 -15.51 -7.84
C PRO A 177 37.00 -17.02 -8.01
N LYS A 178 35.89 -17.69 -8.34
CA LYS A 178 35.97 -19.08 -8.78
C LYS A 178 36.80 -19.08 -10.06
N GLU A 179 37.97 -19.69 -10.01
CA GLU A 179 38.67 -20.11 -11.21
C GLU A 179 37.71 -21.02 -11.98
N ASP A 180 37.27 -20.56 -13.15
CA ASP A 180 36.63 -21.40 -14.14
C ASP A 180 37.63 -22.46 -14.56
N LYS A 181 37.60 -23.62 -13.90
CA LYS A 181 38.11 -24.84 -14.51
C LYS A 181 37.12 -25.22 -15.60
N SER A 182 37.31 -24.63 -16.79
CA SER A 182 36.88 -25.29 -18.02
C SER A 182 37.66 -26.59 -18.09
N GLU A 183 37.05 -27.67 -17.58
CA GLU A 183 37.46 -29.03 -17.90
C GLU A 183 37.48 -29.13 -19.42
N ALA A 184 38.70 -29.16 -19.96
CA ALA A 184 38.96 -29.64 -21.29
C ALA A 184 38.51 -31.11 -21.34
N ALA A 185 37.24 -31.31 -21.71
CA ALA A 185 36.79 -32.60 -22.21
C ALA A 185 37.52 -32.80 -23.54
N GLU A 186 38.60 -33.57 -23.49
CA GLU A 186 39.28 -34.11 -24.66
C GLU A 186 38.28 -34.92 -25.48
N ASP A 187 37.77 -34.29 -26.54
CA ASP A 187 36.90 -34.91 -27.53
C ASP A 187 37.75 -35.88 -28.37
N LYS A 188 37.83 -37.14 -27.91
CA LYS A 188 38.31 -38.25 -28.75
C LYS A 188 37.22 -38.60 -29.74
N VAL A 189 37.15 -37.87 -30.85
CA VAL A 189 36.40 -38.28 -32.03
C VAL A 189 37.27 -39.26 -32.82
N GLU A 190 36.84 -40.51 -32.85
CA GLU A 190 37.46 -41.61 -33.58
C GLU A 190 37.66 -41.28 -35.06
N GLU A 191 38.82 -41.70 -35.54
CA GLU A 191 39.33 -41.61 -36.90
C GLU A 191 38.41 -42.33 -37.88
N ILE A 192 37.58 -41.56 -38.60
CA ILE A 192 36.79 -42.09 -39.71
C ILE A 192 37.72 -42.23 -40.92
N LYS A 193 38.27 -43.43 -41.12
CA LYS A 193 38.92 -43.81 -42.39
C LYS A 193 37.89 -43.78 -43.51
N SER A 194 37.94 -42.75 -44.35
CA SER A 194 37.30 -42.79 -45.66
C SER A 194 38.27 -43.33 -46.71
N PRO A 195 37.88 -44.36 -47.49
CA PRO A 195 38.74 -44.97 -48.49
C PRO A 195 38.97 -44.02 -49.67
N GLY A 196 40.18 -44.08 -50.21
CA GLY A 196 40.71 -43.13 -51.18
C GLY A 196 39.92 -43.02 -52.48
N VAL A 197 40.07 -41.86 -53.11
CA VAL A 197 39.79 -41.68 -54.53
C VAL A 197 41.07 -41.23 -55.21
N ALA A 198 41.51 -42.06 -56.14
CA ALA A 198 42.69 -41.89 -56.94
C ALA A 198 42.60 -40.64 -57.81
N ALA A 199 43.76 -39.99 -57.97
CA ALA A 199 44.01 -39.04 -59.04
C ALA A 199 43.82 -39.73 -60.40
N SER A 200 43.20 -39.03 -61.35
CA SER A 200 43.47 -39.21 -62.78
C SER A 200 43.05 -37.97 -63.58
N SER A 201 44.06 -37.40 -64.23
CA SER A 201 44.05 -36.67 -65.52
C SER A 201 43.41 -35.29 -65.60
#